data_AF-A0A6N8DQ04-F1
#
_entry.id   AF-A0A6N8DQ04-F1
#
_cell.length_a   1.000
_cell.length_b   1.000
_cell.length_c   1.000
_cell.angle_alpha   90.00
_cell.angle_beta   90.00
_cell.angle_gamma   90.00
#
_symmetry.space_group_name_H-M   'P 1'
#
loop_
_entity.id
_entity.type
_entity.pdbx_description
1 polymer ?
#
loop_
_entity_poly.entity_id
_entity_poly.type
_entity_poly.pdbx_seq_one_letter_code
_entity_poly.pdbx_strand_id
1 'polypeptide(L)'
;MSKPLSNPSTAFAGERLLLTGPLGEVALAVKAACEQDAAQTILVFDDATGRVIDLDLRGSQAEVIGRLSPPQAGAEAAASEDKDGSTKGRGRPKLGVVAREVTLLPRQWEWLSAQPGGASAILRRLVDEARRNGEARQHKRAAQEAAYRFMLAMAGDRPGYEEATRALFAEDLAKLSQDIADWPRDIRAHILALAFSAGDAPPSPGAFSSEVDAGSREDNA
;
A
#
# COMPACT_ATOMS: atom_id res chain seq x y z
N MET A 1 -13.11 -5.63 3.37
CA MET A 1 -13.38 -4.54 2.42
C MET A 1 -12.48 -3.38 2.81
N SER A 2 -11.48 -3.08 2.00
CA SER A 2 -10.46 -2.06 2.32
C SER A 2 -11.10 -0.68 2.34
N LYS A 3 -10.79 0.11 3.36
CA LYS A 3 -11.19 1.52 3.44
C LYS A 3 -10.30 2.29 2.46
N PRO A 4 -10.83 2.88 1.37
CA PRO A 4 -10.02 3.56 0.35
C PRO A 4 -9.15 4.65 0.96
N LEU A 5 -9.66 5.33 1.99
CA LEU A 5 -8.97 6.38 2.75
C LEU A 5 -7.64 5.95 3.37
N SER A 6 -7.46 4.67 3.67
CA SER A 6 -6.24 4.14 4.31
C SER A 6 -5.25 3.54 3.31
N ASN A 7 -5.59 3.52 2.02
CA ASN A 7 -4.68 2.98 1.02
C ASN A 7 -3.45 3.89 0.92
N PRO A 8 -2.23 3.32 0.94
CA PRO A 8 -1.01 4.11 0.74
C PRO A 8 -1.04 4.72 -0.65
N SER A 9 -0.86 6.02 -0.71
CA SER A 9 -0.88 6.81 -1.94
C SER A 9 0.20 7.87 -1.90
N THR A 10 0.69 8.25 -3.07
CA THR A 10 1.70 9.30 -3.22
C THR A 10 1.25 10.34 -4.23
N ALA A 11 1.31 11.61 -3.85
CA ALA A 11 1.03 12.74 -4.73
C ALA A 11 2.32 13.41 -5.22
N PHE A 12 2.35 13.76 -6.51
CA PHE A 12 3.42 14.48 -7.18
C PHE A 12 2.88 15.75 -7.82
N ALA A 13 3.55 16.88 -7.59
CA ALA A 13 3.38 18.10 -8.37
C ALA A 13 4.45 18.19 -9.44
N GLY A 14 4.10 17.88 -10.68
CA GLY A 14 5.08 17.65 -11.74
C GLY A 14 6.07 16.57 -11.30
N GLU A 15 7.35 16.93 -11.14
CA GLU A 15 8.42 15.99 -10.79
C GLU A 15 8.73 15.91 -9.28
N ARG A 16 8.07 16.75 -8.47
CA ARG A 16 8.32 16.86 -7.04
C ARG A 16 7.28 16.09 -6.23
N LEU A 17 7.73 15.32 -5.25
CA LEU A 17 6.84 14.66 -4.30
C LEU A 17 6.21 15.70 -3.36
N LEU A 18 4.89 15.69 -3.28
CA LEU A 18 4.11 16.51 -2.36
C LEU A 18 3.94 15.80 -1.02
N LEU A 19 3.38 14.59 -1.05
CA LEU A 19 3.10 13.80 0.15
C LEU A 19 2.97 12.31 -0.21
N THR A 20 3.50 11.44 0.64
CA THR A 20 3.18 10.02 0.68
C THR A 20 2.46 9.71 1.99
N GLY A 21 1.34 9.00 1.92
CA GLY A 21 0.56 8.67 3.11
C GLY A 21 -0.78 8.01 2.78
N PRO A 22 -1.68 7.91 3.77
CA PRO A 22 -3.05 7.46 3.53
C PRO A 22 -3.76 8.36 2.51
N LEU A 23 -4.55 7.77 1.61
CA LEU A 23 -5.28 8.49 0.57
C LEU A 23 -6.07 9.70 1.09
N GLY A 24 -6.66 9.60 2.28
CA GLY A 24 -7.38 10.72 2.90
C GLY A 24 -6.50 11.95 3.15
N GLU A 25 -5.31 11.74 3.70
CA GLU A 25 -4.36 12.83 3.97
C GLU A 25 -3.78 13.40 2.67
N VAL A 26 -3.47 12.52 1.72
CA VAL A 26 -2.99 12.89 0.39
C VAL A 26 -4.03 13.75 -0.33
N ALA A 27 -5.31 13.38 -0.31
CA ALA A 27 -6.38 14.15 -0.94
C ALA A 27 -6.51 15.57 -0.36
N LEU A 28 -6.36 15.72 0.96
CA LEU A 28 -6.38 17.04 1.61
C LEU A 28 -5.16 17.88 1.23
N ALA A 29 -3.98 17.27 1.17
CA ALA A 29 -2.76 17.95 0.75
C ALA A 29 -2.84 18.43 -0.71
N VAL A 30 -3.37 17.59 -1.61
CA VAL A 30 -3.59 17.97 -3.01
C VAL A 30 -4.60 19.11 -3.13
N LYS A 31 -5.70 19.07 -2.38
CA LYS A 31 -6.68 20.18 -2.34
C LYS A 31 -6.03 21.50 -1.91
N ALA A 32 -5.26 21.49 -0.81
CA ALA A 32 -4.58 22.68 -0.32
C ALA A 32 -3.57 23.23 -1.34
N ALA A 33 -2.83 22.35 -2.04
CA ALA A 33 -1.90 22.75 -3.09
C ALA A 33 -2.62 23.38 -4.29
N CYS A 34 -3.74 22.80 -4.75
CA CYS A 34 -4.56 23.38 -5.82
C CYS A 34 -5.20 24.73 -5.43
N GLU A 35 -5.53 24.93 -4.14
CA GLU A 35 -6.04 26.21 -3.64
C GLU A 35 -4.96 27.31 -3.60
N GLN A 36 -3.69 26.93 -3.44
CA GLN A 36 -2.54 27.84 -3.47
C GLN A 36 -2.09 28.17 -4.91
N ASP A 37 -2.07 27.16 -5.79
CA ASP A 37 -1.72 27.30 -7.20
C ASP A 37 -2.56 26.37 -8.07
N ALA A 38 -3.62 26.94 -8.67
CA ALA A 38 -4.53 26.19 -9.54
C ALA A 38 -3.91 25.77 -10.89
N ALA A 39 -2.76 26.33 -11.27
CA ALA A 39 -2.07 25.97 -12.52
C ALA A 39 -1.17 24.73 -12.35
N GLN A 40 -0.91 24.30 -11.11
CA GLN A 40 -0.04 23.17 -10.81
C GLN A 40 -0.72 21.84 -11.20
N THR A 41 -0.07 21.05 -12.05
CA THR A 41 -0.53 19.71 -12.40
C THR A 41 -0.10 18.72 -11.32
N ILE A 42 -1.07 18.14 -10.62
CA ILE A 42 -0.83 17.18 -9.54
C ILE A 42 -1.35 15.80 -9.95
N LEU A 43 -0.52 14.78 -9.83
CA LEU A 43 -0.86 13.38 -10.05
C LEU A 43 -0.82 12.63 -8.73
N VAL A 44 -1.82 11.80 -8.47
CA VAL A 44 -1.89 10.94 -7.29
C VAL A 44 -1.80 9.48 -7.72
N PHE A 45 -0.93 8.71 -7.10
CA PHE A 45 -0.72 7.30 -7.39
C PHE A 45 -1.16 6.43 -6.21
N ASP A 46 -1.81 5.31 -6.52
CA ASP A 46 -2.03 4.21 -5.58
C ASP A 46 -0.72 3.40 -5.48
N ASP A 47 -0.09 3.37 -4.30
CA ASP A 47 1.24 2.77 -4.13
C ASP A 47 1.20 1.22 -4.28
N ALA A 48 0.02 0.60 -4.11
CA ALA A 48 -0.13 -0.85 -4.26
C ALA A 48 -0.27 -1.27 -5.72
N THR A 49 -0.76 -0.39 -6.59
CA THR A 49 -1.07 -0.72 -7.99
C THR A 49 -0.34 0.13 -9.03
N GLY A 50 0.30 1.23 -8.62
CA GLY A 50 0.95 2.22 -9.47
C GLY A 50 0.00 2.98 -10.39
N ARG A 51 -1.32 2.90 -10.14
CA ARG A 51 -2.33 3.56 -10.98
C ARG A 51 -2.54 5.00 -10.53
N VAL A 52 -2.79 5.89 -11.49
CA VAL A 52 -3.23 7.25 -11.20
C VAL A 52 -4.65 7.20 -10.62
N ILE A 53 -4.85 7.85 -9.48
CA ILE A 53 -6.14 8.07 -8.82
C ILE A 53 -6.64 9.44 -9.25
N ASP A 54 -7.83 9.48 -9.85
CA ASP A 54 -8.54 10.72 -10.11
C ASP A 54 -9.29 11.17 -8.84
N LEU A 55 -8.97 12.35 -8.33
CA LEU A 55 -9.56 12.90 -7.11
C LEU A 55 -10.55 14.02 -7.43
N ASP A 56 -11.79 13.85 -6.99
CA ASP A 56 -12.79 14.92 -7.05
C ASP A 56 -12.66 15.85 -5.82
N LEU A 57 -11.93 16.95 -6.01
CA LEU A 57 -11.59 17.93 -4.95
C LEU A 57 -12.65 19.04 -4.76
N ARG A 58 -13.81 18.93 -5.42
CA ARG A 58 -14.87 19.96 -5.35
C ARG A 58 -15.54 19.98 -3.99
N GLY A 59 -15.77 21.19 -3.46
CA GLY A 59 -16.47 21.40 -2.19
C GLY A 59 -15.56 21.46 -0.98
N SER A 60 -16.12 21.26 0.21
CA SER A 60 -15.38 21.30 1.48
C SER A 60 -14.48 20.07 1.67
N GLN A 61 -13.47 20.18 2.54
CA GLN A 61 -12.61 19.03 2.90
C GLN A 61 -13.43 17.83 3.39
N ALA A 62 -14.50 18.09 4.15
CA ALA A 62 -15.40 17.05 4.64
C ALA A 62 -16.15 16.33 3.51
N GLU A 63 -16.57 17.05 2.46
CA GLU A 63 -17.21 16.45 1.29
C GLU A 63 -16.25 15.56 0.49
N VAL A 64 -14.99 15.99 0.33
CA VAL A 64 -13.96 15.22 -0.36
C VAL A 64 -13.70 13.89 0.37
N ILE A 65 -13.51 13.93 1.69
CA ILE A 65 -13.34 12.71 2.51
C ILE A 65 -14.61 11.84 2.52
N GLY A 66 -15.78 12.47 2.51
CA GLY A 66 -17.07 11.79 2.42
C GLY A 66 -17.21 10.97 1.14
N ARG A 67 -16.76 11.49 0.00
CA ARG A 67 -16.78 10.77 -1.29
C ARG A 67 -15.77 9.62 -1.38
N LEU A 68 -14.63 9.75 -0.71
CA LEU A 68 -13.59 8.72 -0.64
C LEU A 68 -13.94 7.59 0.36
N SER A 69 -14.94 7.82 1.22
CA SER A 69 -15.47 6.79 2.11
C SER A 69 -16.44 5.88 1.33
N PRO A 70 -16.43 4.56 1.56
CA PRO A 70 -17.48 3.70 1.02
C PRO A 70 -18.83 4.17 1.60
N PRO A 71 -19.93 4.09 0.83
CA PRO A 71 -21.25 4.42 1.35
C PRO A 71 -21.49 3.57 2.60
N GLN A 72 -21.60 4.23 3.76
CA GLN A 72 -22.05 3.57 4.97
C GLN A 72 -23.49 3.11 4.70
N ALA A 73 -23.65 1.82 4.44
CA ALA A 73 -24.95 1.19 4.56
C ALA A 73 -25.40 1.35 6.02
N GLY A 74 -26.33 2.27 6.24
CA GLY A 74 -27.27 2.29 7.36
C GLY A 74 -26.69 2.11 8.75
N ALA A 75 -26.20 3.20 9.35
CA ALA A 75 -26.25 3.33 10.80
C ALA A 75 -27.69 3.69 11.20
N GLU A 76 -28.61 2.73 11.20
CA GLU A 76 -29.88 2.77 11.93
C GLU A 76 -30.60 1.41 11.87
N ALA A 77 -31.14 0.98 13.02
CA ALA A 77 -31.91 -0.23 13.31
C ALA A 77 -31.16 -1.54 13.63
N ALA A 78 -30.72 -1.66 14.90
CA ALA A 78 -31.10 -2.79 15.76
C ALA A 78 -30.71 -2.50 17.22
N ALA A 79 -31.46 -1.60 17.86
CA ALA A 79 -31.72 -1.73 19.29
C ALA A 79 -32.84 -2.77 19.42
N SER A 80 -32.48 -4.00 19.76
CA SER A 80 -33.38 -4.96 20.42
C SER A 80 -32.52 -5.96 21.18
N GLU A 81 -32.77 -5.95 22.48
CA GLU A 81 -32.23 -6.83 23.51
C GLU A 81 -32.39 -8.31 23.13
N ASP A 82 -31.43 -9.13 23.54
CA ASP A 82 -31.74 -10.29 24.37
C ASP A 82 -30.49 -10.77 25.09
N LYS A 83 -30.54 -10.61 26.42
CA LYS A 83 -29.72 -11.34 27.37
C LYS A 83 -30.33 -12.72 27.54
N ASP A 84 -29.58 -13.78 27.21
CA ASP A 84 -29.64 -14.99 28.02
C ASP A 84 -28.30 -15.73 28.00
N GLY A 85 -27.98 -16.33 29.15
CA GLY A 85 -26.66 -16.73 29.58
C GLY A 85 -26.13 -18.05 29.03
N SER A 86 -24.82 -18.20 29.13
CA SER A 86 -24.22 -19.26 29.94
C SER A 86 -22.69 -19.19 29.89
N THR A 87 -22.10 -18.84 31.02
CA THR A 87 -20.71 -19.21 31.31
C THR A 87 -20.67 -20.71 31.60
N LYS A 88 -19.77 -21.48 30.94
CA LYS A 88 -18.71 -22.31 31.57
C LYS A 88 -18.15 -23.35 30.59
N GLY A 89 -16.81 -23.39 30.46
CA GLY A 89 -16.09 -24.53 29.90
C GLY A 89 -14.70 -24.21 29.37
N ARG A 90 -13.70 -24.03 30.25
CA ARG A 90 -12.27 -24.03 29.89
C ARG A 90 -11.90 -25.42 29.36
N GLY A 91 -11.46 -25.52 28.11
CA GLY A 91 -10.94 -26.79 27.57
C GLY A 91 -10.59 -26.76 26.08
N ARG A 92 -9.37 -26.28 25.77
CA ARG A 92 -8.66 -26.31 24.47
C ARG A 92 -9.37 -25.60 23.29
N PRO A 93 -8.79 -24.52 22.71
CA PRO A 93 -9.35 -23.93 21.49
C PRO A 93 -9.42 -25.02 20.41
N LYS A 94 -10.63 -25.27 19.88
CA LYS A 94 -10.83 -26.13 18.72
C LYS A 94 -10.00 -25.52 17.58
N LEU A 95 -8.85 -26.13 17.26
CA LEU A 95 -8.17 -25.87 16.00
C LEU A 95 -9.21 -26.20 14.93
N GLY A 96 -9.77 -25.21 14.24
CA GLY A 96 -10.88 -25.34 13.28
C GLY A 96 -10.50 -26.14 12.03
N VAL A 97 -10.10 -27.39 12.22
CA VAL A 97 -9.65 -28.31 11.17
C VAL A 97 -10.86 -29.11 10.71
N VAL A 98 -11.27 -28.88 9.46
CA VAL A 98 -12.33 -29.63 8.81
C VAL A 98 -11.68 -30.81 8.07
N ALA A 99 -12.12 -32.04 8.37
CA ALA A 99 -11.66 -33.21 7.65
C ALA A 99 -12.28 -33.23 6.24
N ARG A 100 -11.43 -33.43 5.22
CA ARG A 100 -11.82 -33.62 3.82
C ARG A 100 -10.92 -34.69 3.20
N GLU A 101 -11.47 -35.45 2.26
CA GLU A 101 -10.75 -36.53 1.57
C GLU A 101 -9.79 -35.96 0.52
N VAL A 102 -8.57 -36.48 0.46
CA VAL A 102 -7.53 -36.09 -0.51
C VAL A 102 -6.94 -37.35 -1.12
N THR A 103 -6.89 -37.41 -2.44
CA THR A 103 -6.27 -38.52 -3.18
C THR A 103 -4.86 -38.14 -3.59
N LEU A 104 -3.88 -38.97 -3.22
CA LEU A 104 -2.45 -38.79 -3.54
C LEU A 104 -1.89 -40.10 -4.12
N LEU A 105 -0.75 -40.01 -4.80
CA LEU A 105 -0.06 -41.19 -5.32
C LEU A 105 0.49 -42.06 -4.16
N PRO A 106 0.58 -43.40 -4.32
CA PRO A 106 1.08 -44.30 -3.28
C PRO A 106 2.44 -43.88 -2.69
N ARG A 107 3.39 -43.51 -3.56
CA ARG A 107 4.71 -42.99 -3.15
C ARG A 107 4.64 -41.74 -2.26
N GLN A 108 3.63 -40.89 -2.45
CA GLN A 108 3.43 -39.68 -1.67
C GLN A 108 2.86 -40.01 -0.29
N TRP A 109 1.99 -41.02 -0.20
CA TRP A 109 1.49 -41.53 1.07
C TRP A 109 2.57 -42.21 1.90
N GLU A 110 3.42 -43.01 1.26
CA GLU A 110 4.59 -43.62 1.91
C GLU A 110 5.51 -42.55 2.49
N TRP A 111 5.83 -41.53 1.69
CA TRP A 111 6.66 -40.41 2.15
C TRP A 111 6.00 -39.61 3.29
N LEU A 112 4.70 -39.32 3.21
CA LEU A 112 3.94 -38.60 4.25
C LEU A 112 3.84 -39.39 5.56
N SER A 113 3.72 -40.72 5.47
CA SER A 113 3.61 -41.61 6.63
C SER A 113 4.93 -41.79 7.36
N ALA A 114 6.05 -41.63 6.66
CA ALA A 114 7.39 -41.65 7.24
C ALA A 114 7.76 -40.37 8.01
N GLN A 115 6.95 -39.30 7.94
CA GLN A 115 7.27 -38.01 8.56
C GLN A 115 6.92 -37.97 10.06
N PRO A 116 7.79 -37.39 10.91
CA PRO A 116 7.48 -37.16 12.31
C PRO A 116 6.35 -36.12 12.45
N GLY A 117 5.29 -36.45 13.18
CA GLY A 117 4.13 -35.57 13.40
C GLY A 117 2.91 -35.83 12.49
N GLY A 118 3.00 -36.82 11.58
CA GLY A 118 1.89 -37.33 10.80
C GLY A 118 1.55 -36.52 9.53
N ALA A 119 0.91 -37.19 8.57
CA ALA A 119 0.62 -36.66 7.23
C ALA A 119 -0.09 -35.28 7.26
N SER A 120 -1.08 -35.09 8.13
CA SER A 120 -1.86 -33.85 8.22
C SER A 120 -1.07 -32.64 8.75
N ALA A 121 0.00 -32.84 9.53
CA ALA A 121 0.85 -31.74 9.99
C ALA A 121 1.78 -31.26 8.87
N ILE A 122 2.34 -32.21 8.11
CA ILE A 122 3.23 -31.92 6.97
C ILE A 122 2.45 -31.30 5.81
N LEU A 123 1.26 -31.81 5.49
CA LEU A 123 0.41 -31.22 4.46
C LEU A 123 0.04 -29.77 4.78
N ARG A 124 -0.29 -29.44 6.04
CA ARG A 124 -0.53 -28.05 6.44
C ARG A 124 0.71 -27.20 6.25
N ARG A 125 1.87 -27.66 6.72
CA ARG A 125 3.13 -26.92 6.54
C ARG A 125 3.45 -26.68 5.07
N LEU A 126 3.27 -27.67 4.20
CA LEU A 126 3.48 -27.55 2.76
C LEU A 126 2.50 -26.57 2.11
N VAL A 127 1.22 -26.61 2.50
CA VAL A 127 0.22 -25.64 2.03
C VAL A 127 0.56 -24.25 2.53
N ASP A 128 0.91 -24.08 3.80
CA ASP A 128 1.27 -22.79 4.38
C ASP A 128 2.55 -22.22 3.76
N GLU A 129 3.52 -23.07 3.42
CA GLU A 129 4.73 -22.68 2.71
C GLU A 129 4.44 -22.32 1.25
N ALA A 130 3.63 -23.10 0.55
CA ALA A 130 3.20 -22.80 -0.82
C ALA A 130 2.37 -21.51 -0.90
N ARG A 131 1.48 -21.27 0.07
CA ARG A 131 0.71 -20.02 0.19
C ARG A 131 1.63 -18.84 0.45
N ARG A 132 2.52 -18.93 1.45
CA ARG A 132 3.48 -17.86 1.75
C ARG A 132 4.40 -17.55 0.57
N ASN A 133 4.93 -18.56 -0.11
CA ASN A 133 5.79 -18.37 -1.27
C ASN A 133 5.03 -17.82 -2.48
N GLY A 134 3.77 -18.25 -2.67
CA GLY A 134 2.86 -17.73 -3.68
C GLY A 134 2.53 -16.25 -3.45
N GLU A 135 2.20 -15.90 -2.21
CA GLU A 135 1.91 -14.53 -1.77
C GLU A 135 3.14 -13.62 -1.92
N ALA A 136 4.33 -14.07 -1.51
CA ALA A 136 5.57 -13.31 -1.67
C ALA A 136 5.91 -13.06 -3.14
N ARG A 137 5.77 -14.08 -4.01
CA ARG A 137 5.98 -13.94 -5.46
C ARG A 137 4.93 -13.02 -6.09
N GLN A 138 3.68 -13.12 -5.66
CA GLN A 138 2.61 -12.27 -6.14
C GLN A 138 2.81 -10.81 -5.71
N HIS A 139 3.22 -10.58 -4.47
CA HIS A 139 3.52 -9.26 -3.94
C HIS A 139 4.69 -8.61 -4.70
N LYS A 140 5.76 -9.37 -4.97
CA LYS A 140 6.88 -8.90 -5.82
C LYS A 140 6.43 -8.49 -7.22
N ARG A 141 5.61 -9.32 -7.87
CA ARG A 141 5.07 -8.99 -9.21
C ARG A 141 4.19 -7.74 -9.17
N ALA A 142 3.35 -7.61 -8.14
CA ALA A 142 2.52 -6.43 -7.95
C ALA A 142 3.37 -5.16 -7.75
N ALA A 143 4.44 -5.25 -6.95
CA ALA A 143 5.40 -4.17 -6.74
C ALA A 143 6.11 -3.74 -8.04
N GLN A 144 6.56 -4.70 -8.86
CA GLN A 144 7.14 -4.42 -10.17
C GLN A 144 6.14 -3.78 -11.13
N GLU A 145 4.90 -4.29 -11.19
CA GLU A 145 3.84 -3.69 -12.01
C GLU A 145 3.49 -2.27 -11.56
N ALA A 146 3.46 -2.02 -10.24
CA ALA A 146 3.20 -0.70 -9.68
C ALA A 146 4.32 0.28 -10.06
N ALA A 147 5.58 -0.10 -9.85
CA ALA A 147 6.73 0.70 -10.26
C ALA A 147 6.74 0.96 -11.78
N TYR A 148 6.46 -0.04 -12.60
CA TYR A 148 6.40 0.10 -14.05
C TYR A 148 5.32 1.09 -14.50
N ARG A 149 4.12 1.03 -13.93
CA ARG A 149 3.03 1.97 -14.26
C ARG A 149 3.37 3.40 -13.84
N PHE A 150 3.98 3.57 -12.67
CA PHE A 150 4.48 4.87 -12.23
C PHE A 150 5.55 5.41 -13.18
N MET A 151 6.54 4.59 -13.55
CA MET A 151 7.60 4.97 -14.50
C MET A 151 7.01 5.39 -15.85
N LEU A 152 6.04 4.64 -16.36
CA LEU A 152 5.38 4.97 -17.63
C LEU A 152 4.69 6.34 -17.58
N ALA A 153 4.06 6.68 -16.45
CA ALA A 153 3.36 7.96 -16.29
C ALA A 153 4.31 9.16 -16.08
N MET A 154 5.43 8.96 -15.38
CA MET A 154 6.30 10.06 -14.92
C MET A 154 7.60 10.22 -15.73
N ALA A 155 8.00 9.19 -16.46
CA ALA A 155 9.31 9.12 -17.09
C ALA A 155 9.33 8.35 -18.42
N GLY A 156 8.16 8.12 -19.03
CA GLY A 156 8.06 7.36 -20.29
C GLY A 156 8.77 8.01 -21.48
N ASP A 157 9.05 9.31 -21.41
CA ASP A 157 9.76 10.11 -22.40
C ASP A 157 11.25 10.34 -22.06
N ARG A 158 11.73 9.79 -20.94
CA ARG A 158 13.09 10.03 -20.46
C ARG A 158 14.12 9.07 -21.07
N PRO A 159 15.36 9.53 -21.26
CA PRO A 159 16.48 8.65 -21.57
C PRO A 159 16.65 7.55 -20.51
N GLY A 160 16.98 6.33 -20.95
CA GLY A 160 17.17 5.18 -20.08
C GLY A 160 15.90 4.45 -19.64
N TYR A 161 14.71 4.88 -20.10
CA TYR A 161 13.43 4.25 -19.71
C TYR A 161 13.35 2.76 -20.06
N GLU A 162 13.82 2.36 -21.24
CA GLU A 162 13.77 0.96 -21.68
C GLU A 162 14.73 0.08 -20.88
N GLU A 163 15.95 0.56 -20.65
CA GLU A 163 16.97 -0.09 -19.84
C GLU A 163 16.49 -0.26 -18.39
N ALA A 164 15.95 0.82 -17.80
CA ALA A 164 15.37 0.81 -16.47
C ALA A 164 14.21 -0.19 -16.36
N THR A 165 13.30 -0.22 -17.35
CA THR A 165 12.19 -1.19 -17.36
C THR A 165 12.70 -2.63 -17.43
N ARG A 166 13.74 -2.88 -18.23
CA ARG A 166 14.39 -4.20 -18.31
C ARG A 166 15.03 -4.58 -16.97
N ALA A 167 15.72 -3.66 -16.32
CA ALA A 167 16.35 -3.87 -15.01
C ALA A 167 15.32 -4.13 -13.90
N LEU A 168 14.20 -3.41 -13.91
CA LEU A 168 13.08 -3.58 -12.97
C LEU A 168 12.53 -5.02 -12.99
N PHE A 169 12.23 -5.54 -14.18
CA PHE A 169 11.72 -6.91 -14.33
C PHE A 169 12.79 -7.98 -14.13
N ALA A 170 14.07 -7.65 -14.29
CA ALA A 170 15.19 -8.53 -13.98
C ALA A 170 15.53 -8.57 -12.48
N GLU A 171 14.84 -7.80 -11.63
CA GLU A 171 15.14 -7.63 -10.19
C GLU A 171 16.57 -7.10 -9.93
N ASP A 172 17.16 -6.37 -10.89
CA ASP A 172 18.51 -5.82 -10.78
C ASP A 172 18.47 -4.38 -10.24
N LEU A 173 18.51 -4.26 -8.90
CA LEU A 173 18.50 -2.97 -8.20
C LEU A 173 19.67 -2.07 -8.61
N ALA A 174 20.86 -2.64 -8.79
CA ALA A 174 22.07 -1.88 -9.09
C ALA A 174 21.98 -1.26 -10.48
N LYS A 175 21.58 -2.07 -11.46
CA LYS A 175 21.37 -1.61 -12.83
C LYS A 175 20.22 -0.62 -12.92
N LEU A 176 19.09 -0.88 -12.25
CA LEU A 176 17.98 0.06 -12.24
C LEU A 176 18.41 1.42 -11.69
N SER A 177 19.14 1.44 -10.57
CA SER A 177 19.61 2.67 -9.93
C SER A 177 20.57 3.46 -10.82
N GLN A 178 21.36 2.76 -11.63
CA GLN A 178 22.24 3.37 -12.62
C GLN A 178 21.45 3.97 -13.80
N ASP A 179 20.49 3.21 -14.34
CA ASP A 179 19.71 3.62 -15.52
C ASP A 179 18.78 4.81 -15.23
N ILE A 180 18.35 4.99 -13.97
CA ILE A 180 17.51 6.13 -13.52
C ILE A 180 18.30 7.24 -12.81
N ALA A 181 19.64 7.20 -12.81
CA ALA A 181 20.47 8.11 -12.02
C ALA A 181 20.23 9.60 -12.37
N ASP A 182 20.03 9.89 -13.65
CA ASP A 182 19.80 11.24 -14.18
C ASP A 182 18.34 11.70 -14.03
N TRP A 183 17.44 10.84 -13.53
CA TRP A 183 16.04 11.19 -13.34
C TRP A 183 15.85 12.06 -12.09
N PRO A 184 14.77 12.85 -12.01
CA PRO A 184 14.46 13.68 -10.85
C PRO A 184 14.46 12.87 -9.56
N ARG A 185 14.96 13.49 -8.49
CA ARG A 185 15.25 12.82 -7.22
C ARG A 185 14.05 12.08 -6.64
N ASP A 186 12.89 12.72 -6.68
CA ASP A 186 11.70 12.19 -6.05
C ASP A 186 11.11 11.03 -6.88
N ILE A 187 11.20 11.11 -8.20
CA ILE A 187 10.80 10.04 -9.13
C ILE A 187 11.67 8.79 -8.90
N ARG A 188 13.00 8.93 -8.89
CA ARG A 188 13.89 7.77 -8.64
C ARG A 188 13.67 7.15 -7.26
N ALA A 189 13.49 7.98 -6.23
CA ALA A 189 13.26 7.49 -4.87
C ALA A 189 11.96 6.70 -4.78
N HIS A 190 10.89 7.17 -5.43
CA HIS A 190 9.60 6.49 -5.43
C HIS A 190 9.62 5.19 -6.25
N ILE A 191 10.30 5.15 -7.39
CA ILE A 191 10.49 3.89 -8.16
C ILE A 191 11.16 2.82 -7.30
N LEU A 192 12.24 3.18 -6.62
CA LEU A 192 12.97 2.25 -5.76
C LEU A 192 12.13 1.81 -4.56
N ALA A 193 11.36 2.72 -3.97
CA ALA A 193 10.41 2.39 -2.90
C ALA A 193 9.33 1.41 -3.38
N LEU A 194 8.69 1.66 -4.53
CA LEU A 194 7.65 0.77 -5.07
C LEU A 194 8.21 -0.61 -5.43
N ALA A 195 9.37 -0.66 -6.09
CA ALA A 195 9.92 -1.90 -6.62
C ALA A 195 10.58 -2.80 -5.55
N PHE A 196 11.15 -2.20 -4.50
CA PHE A 196 12.01 -2.91 -3.54
C PHE A 196 11.64 -2.69 -2.07
N SER A 197 10.79 -1.73 -1.72
CA SER A 197 10.26 -1.65 -0.34
C SER A 197 9.10 -2.64 -0.21
N ALA A 198 9.39 -3.77 0.44
CA ALA A 198 8.35 -4.69 0.89
C ALA A 198 7.59 -4.05 2.05
N GLY A 199 6.64 -3.15 1.73
CA GLY A 199 5.57 -2.76 2.64
C GLY A 199 5.95 -1.84 3.81
N ASP A 200 7.07 -1.12 3.76
CA ASP A 200 7.34 -0.06 4.73
C ASP A 200 7.25 1.31 4.05
N ALA A 201 6.37 2.16 4.59
CA ALA A 201 6.09 3.50 4.10
C ALA A 201 7.38 4.34 4.13
N PRO A 202 7.63 5.19 3.11
CA PRO A 202 8.80 6.06 3.13
C PRO A 202 8.71 7.04 4.32
N PRO A 203 9.85 7.43 4.93
CA PRO A 203 9.85 8.40 6.00
C PRO A 203 9.26 9.72 5.50
N SER A 204 8.24 10.23 6.20
CA SER A 204 7.59 11.50 5.91
C SER A 204 8.64 12.62 5.71
N PRO A 205 8.58 13.40 4.62
CA PRO A 205 9.38 14.61 4.53
C PRO A 205 8.93 15.56 5.64
N GLY A 206 9.92 16.00 6.42
CA GLY A 206 9.73 16.76 7.65
C GLY A 206 8.83 17.98 7.49
N ALA A 207 8.12 18.27 8.58
CA ALA A 207 7.33 19.47 8.81
C ALA A 207 8.03 20.70 8.22
N PHE A 208 7.35 21.37 7.29
CA PHE A 208 7.63 22.76 7.01
C PHE A 208 7.36 23.55 8.30
N SER A 209 8.43 23.87 9.04
CA SER A 209 8.40 24.94 10.04
C SER A 209 8.10 26.25 9.30
N SER A 210 6.82 26.59 9.28
CA SER A 210 6.36 27.95 9.02
C SER A 210 6.52 28.73 10.33
N GLU A 211 7.75 29.16 10.62
CA GLU A 211 7.97 30.23 11.59
C GLU A 211 7.71 31.55 10.86
N VAL A 212 6.45 31.97 10.89
CA VAL A 212 6.03 33.31 10.48
C VAL A 212 6.25 34.24 11.66
N ASP A 213 7.02 35.27 11.38
CA ASP A 213 7.18 36.52 12.11
C ASP A 213 5.89 37.00 12.80
N ALA A 214 6.00 37.26 14.11
CA ALA A 214 5.08 38.11 14.84
C ALA A 214 5.88 39.09 15.71
N GLY A 215 6.31 40.20 15.11
CA GLY A 215 6.73 41.38 15.84
C GLY A 215 5.62 41.94 16.76
N SER A 216 6.00 42.31 17.99
CA SER A 216 5.53 43.46 18.77
C SER A 216 6.40 43.55 20.02
N ARG A 217 7.29 44.54 20.12
CA ARG A 217 7.07 45.84 20.80
C ARG A 217 6.86 45.66 22.31
N GLU A 218 7.83 46.07 23.13
CA GLU A 218 7.64 46.99 24.26
C GLU A 218 8.97 47.28 25.00
N ASP A 219 9.13 48.55 25.34
CA ASP A 219 10.17 49.22 26.12
C ASP A 219 10.58 48.51 27.43
N ASN A 220 11.83 48.71 27.89
CA ASN A 220 12.13 49.41 29.16
C ASN A 220 13.64 49.49 29.48
N ALA A 221 14.06 50.68 29.91
CA ALA A 221 15.27 51.11 30.64
C ALA A 221 16.62 51.17 29.92
#